data_AF-A0A6J5TEU1-F1
#
_entry.id   AF-A0A6J5TEU1-F1
#
_cell.length_a   1.000
_cell.length_b   1.000
_cell.length_c   1.000
_cell.angle_alpha   90.00
_cell.angle_beta   90.00
_cell.angle_gamma   90.00
#
_symmetry.space_group_name_H-M   'P 1'
#
loop_
_entity.id
_entity.type
_entity.pdbx_description
1 polymer ?
#
loop_
_entity_poly.entity_id
_entity_poly.type
_entity_poly.pdbx_seq_one_letter_code
_entity_poly.pdbx_strand_id
1 'polypeptide(L)'
;MVGVSKLDKMRRVGAREGDGGFRRSHEVDLKERIGMNKGEGGSPRLHKVSIYTDTEYLLKFSALIHSRGHRASLVELINQKEVVGDLFNQLRLASQRRTKGRPAQTLAATNLDDQELSESMQKLLIVMQRLDQKIAPMLEADGELFNKRWGFLSRAGLWDKSHLMRQIEKYADIYTSRVSNFLHYTPFMYFRSQEQTLAHDSYSYYCSRFNGSAVDDEVDFML
;
A
#
# COMPACT_ATOMS: atom_id res chain seq x y z
N MET A 1 35.62 -24.63 -34.53
CA MET A 1 34.27 -24.08 -34.35
C MET A 1 34.07 -23.87 -32.86
N VAL A 2 34.27 -22.63 -32.40
CA VAL A 2 34.43 -22.28 -30.98
C VAL A 2 33.08 -21.79 -30.44
N GLY A 3 32.51 -22.46 -29.44
CA GLY A 3 31.30 -22.04 -28.74
C GLY A 3 31.65 -21.38 -27.42
N VAL A 4 31.87 -20.07 -27.44
CA VAL A 4 32.04 -19.27 -26.22
C VAL A 4 30.66 -18.91 -25.65
N SER A 5 30.59 -19.06 -24.32
CA SER A 5 29.51 -18.73 -23.40
C SER A 5 28.67 -17.48 -23.74
N LYS A 6 27.37 -17.59 -23.44
CA LYS A 6 26.30 -16.58 -23.58
C LYS A 6 26.49 -15.33 -22.68
N LEU A 7 27.69 -15.15 -22.11
CA LEU A 7 28.05 -14.12 -21.13
C LEU A 7 28.93 -12.99 -21.69
N ASP A 8 29.26 -12.99 -22.98
CA ASP A 8 30.20 -12.01 -23.55
C ASP A 8 29.57 -11.00 -24.55
N LYS A 9 28.23 -10.89 -24.58
CA LYS A 9 27.52 -10.00 -25.52
C LYS A 9 27.03 -8.68 -24.90
N MET A 10 27.61 -8.25 -23.79
CA MET A 10 27.26 -6.98 -23.11
C MET A 10 28.49 -6.13 -22.78
N ARG A 11 29.41 -5.99 -23.74
CA ARG A 11 30.46 -4.96 -23.67
C ARG A 11 30.63 -4.27 -25.02
N ARG A 12 30.28 -2.98 -25.04
CA ARG A 12 30.65 -1.94 -26.03
C ARG A 12 30.05 -2.01 -27.44
N VAL A 13 28.95 -1.27 -27.61
CA VAL A 13 28.74 -0.25 -28.67
C VAL A 13 27.94 0.85 -27.96
N GLY A 14 28.42 2.07 -27.72
CA GLY A 14 28.92 3.02 -28.70
C GLY A 14 27.83 4.08 -28.96
N ALA A 15 27.84 5.12 -28.12
CA ALA A 15 27.18 6.43 -28.22
C ALA A 15 26.11 6.67 -29.31
N ARG A 16 24.89 6.99 -28.85
CA ARG A 16 24.02 7.97 -29.50
C ARG A 16 23.37 8.85 -28.42
N GLU A 17 23.71 10.13 -28.45
CA GLU A 17 23.09 11.19 -27.67
C GLU A 17 21.59 11.24 -27.96
N GLY A 18 20.79 11.08 -26.92
CA GLY A 18 19.36 11.33 -26.91
C GLY A 18 19.11 12.30 -25.76
N ASP A 19 18.78 13.53 -26.12
CA ASP A 19 18.64 14.71 -25.28
C ASP A 19 17.39 14.58 -24.38
N GLY A 20 17.47 13.74 -23.36
CA GLY A 20 16.46 13.57 -22.32
C GLY A 20 16.84 14.42 -21.11
N GLY A 21 16.62 15.73 -21.21
CA GLY A 21 16.96 16.70 -20.17
C GLY A 21 16.36 16.34 -18.80
N PHE A 22 17.19 15.74 -17.95
CA PHE A 22 16.95 15.63 -16.51
C PHE A 22 17.05 17.04 -15.93
N ARG A 23 15.92 17.75 -15.85
CA ARG A 23 15.87 19.08 -15.23
C ARG A 23 16.21 18.93 -13.76
N ARG A 24 17.43 19.36 -13.41
CA ARG A 24 17.89 19.58 -12.05
C ARG A 24 16.84 20.37 -11.28
N SER A 25 16.58 19.92 -10.06
CA SER A 25 15.74 20.57 -9.05
C SER A 25 16.01 22.07 -9.03
N HIS A 26 14.95 22.86 -9.17
CA HIS A 26 15.02 24.29 -8.92
C HIS A 26 15.22 24.50 -7.41
N GLU A 27 16.47 24.75 -7.02
CA GLU A 27 16.82 25.32 -5.73
C GLU A 27 16.41 26.79 -5.75
N VAL A 28 15.29 27.11 -5.10
CA VAL A 28 14.86 28.50 -4.91
C VAL A 28 15.41 28.95 -3.57
N ASP A 29 16.58 29.59 -3.58
CA ASP A 29 17.14 30.22 -2.39
C ASP A 29 16.30 31.46 -2.06
N LEU A 30 15.37 31.32 -1.11
CA LEU A 30 14.40 32.32 -0.66
C LEU A 30 15.03 33.46 0.16
N LYS A 31 16.30 33.79 -0.07
CA LYS A 31 17.08 34.69 0.80
C LYS A 31 16.95 36.19 0.53
N GLU A 32 16.36 36.64 -0.57
CA GLU A 32 16.51 38.04 -0.98
C GLU A 32 15.27 38.94 -0.90
N ARG A 33 14.18 38.55 -0.24
CA ARG A 33 12.96 39.37 -0.24
C ARG A 33 12.40 39.85 1.08
N ILE A 34 13.12 39.69 2.17
CA ILE A 34 12.71 40.30 3.44
C ILE A 34 13.89 41.09 3.97
N GLY A 35 13.86 42.40 3.76
CA GLY A 35 14.73 43.34 4.45
C GLY A 35 14.42 43.29 5.95
N MET A 36 15.10 42.41 6.67
CA MET A 36 15.08 42.39 8.12
C MET A 36 16.42 42.91 8.63
N ASN A 37 16.32 44.01 9.39
CA ASN A 37 17.41 44.63 10.13
C ASN A 37 18.23 43.58 10.90
N LYS A 38 19.56 43.70 10.80
CA LYS A 38 20.49 42.96 11.66
C LYS A 38 20.35 43.48 13.09
N GLY A 39 19.45 42.86 13.86
CA GLY A 39 19.29 43.06 15.29
C GLY A 39 19.21 41.69 15.97
N GLU A 40 20.14 41.48 16.90
CA GLU A 40 20.32 40.39 17.85
C GLU A 40 19.12 39.43 18.06
N GLY A 41 19.36 38.14 17.84
CA GLY A 41 18.43 37.05 18.11
C GLY A 41 18.74 35.88 17.20
N GLY A 42 19.11 34.73 17.79
CA GLY A 42 19.58 33.55 17.05
C GLY A 42 18.69 33.24 15.84
N SER A 43 19.32 33.12 14.67
CA SER A 43 18.62 32.85 13.40
C SER A 43 17.62 31.71 13.60
N PRO A 44 16.31 31.92 13.31
CA PRO A 44 15.37 30.81 13.30
C PRO A 44 15.94 29.77 12.33
N ARG A 45 16.10 28.53 12.81
CA ARG A 45 16.53 27.43 11.94
C ARG A 45 15.42 27.28 10.90
N LEU A 46 15.65 27.83 9.71
CA LEU A 46 14.80 27.62 8.55
C LEU A 46 14.88 26.12 8.26
N HIS A 47 13.86 25.38 8.71
CA HIS A 47 13.67 24.01 8.28
C HIS A 47 13.44 24.06 6.78
N LYS A 48 14.42 23.57 6.01
CA LYS A 48 14.28 23.43 4.57
C LYS A 48 13.14 22.45 4.31
N VAL A 49 12.10 22.90 3.61
CA VAL A 49 10.99 22.06 3.18
C VAL A 49 11.32 21.51 1.80
N SER A 50 11.28 20.19 1.65
CA SER A 50 11.51 19.49 0.40
C SER A 50 10.17 19.14 -0.26
N ILE A 51 9.95 19.68 -1.46
CA ILE A 51 8.71 19.48 -2.22
C ILE A 51 9.01 18.61 -3.44
N TYR A 52 8.25 17.54 -3.63
CA TYR A 52 8.35 16.70 -4.82
C TYR A 52 7.09 16.82 -5.67
N THR A 53 7.29 17.05 -6.98
CA THR A 53 6.20 17.12 -7.96
C THR A 53 6.25 15.96 -8.93
N ASP A 54 5.13 15.28 -9.11
CA ASP A 54 4.99 14.15 -10.03
C ASP A 54 3.88 14.40 -11.06
N THR A 55 4.27 14.50 -12.33
CA THR A 55 3.34 14.73 -13.44
C THR A 55 2.44 13.54 -13.71
N GLU A 56 2.86 12.32 -13.36
CA GLU A 56 2.06 11.09 -13.54
C GLU A 56 1.08 10.86 -12.37
N TYR A 57 1.15 11.68 -11.32
CA TYR A 57 0.28 11.58 -10.15
C TYR A 57 -1.19 11.55 -10.50
N LEU A 58 -1.64 12.35 -11.47
CA LEU A 58 -3.07 12.45 -11.82
C LEU A 58 -3.59 11.17 -12.50
N LEU A 59 -2.83 10.60 -13.43
CA LEU A 59 -3.14 9.32 -14.09
C LEU A 59 -3.18 8.18 -13.06
N LYS A 60 -2.23 8.19 -12.14
CA LYS A 60 -2.17 7.24 -11.03
C LYS A 60 -3.35 7.40 -10.07
N PHE A 61 -3.71 8.64 -9.74
CA PHE A 61 -4.81 8.94 -8.83
C PHE A 61 -6.15 8.50 -9.40
N SER A 62 -6.40 8.75 -10.69
CA SER A 62 -7.59 8.25 -11.37
C SER A 62 -7.62 6.72 -11.37
N ALA A 63 -6.52 6.05 -11.73
CA ALA A 63 -6.44 4.58 -11.69
C ALA A 63 -6.73 4.02 -10.28
N LEU A 64 -6.19 4.66 -9.23
CA LEU A 64 -6.46 4.29 -7.83
C LEU A 64 -7.93 4.47 -7.44
N ILE A 65 -8.62 5.50 -7.94
CA ILE A 65 -10.06 5.70 -7.69
C ILE A 65 -10.87 4.57 -8.32
N HIS A 66 -10.61 4.25 -9.59
CA HIS A 66 -11.34 3.21 -10.30
C HIS A 66 -11.10 1.81 -9.68
N SER A 67 -9.92 1.57 -9.11
CA SER A 67 -9.60 0.27 -8.49
C SER A 67 -10.14 0.11 -7.06
N ARG A 68 -10.72 1.15 -6.43
CA ARG A 68 -11.19 1.10 -5.02
C ARG A 68 -12.18 -0.02 -4.75
N GLY A 69 -13.22 -0.15 -5.58
CA GLY A 69 -14.27 -1.17 -5.40
C GLY A 69 -13.73 -2.59 -5.56
N HIS A 70 -12.88 -2.78 -6.59
CA HIS A 70 -12.22 -4.06 -6.83
C HIS A 70 -11.31 -4.44 -5.65
N ARG A 71 -10.49 -3.50 -5.18
CA ARG A 71 -9.63 -3.69 -4.01
C ARG A 71 -10.43 -4.04 -2.76
N ALA A 72 -11.54 -3.35 -2.48
CA ALA A 72 -12.36 -3.65 -1.30
C ALA A 72 -12.84 -5.11 -1.31
N SER A 73 -13.30 -5.60 -2.47
CA SER A 73 -13.71 -6.99 -2.64
C SER A 73 -12.54 -7.97 -2.45
N LEU A 74 -11.35 -7.61 -2.94
CA LEU A 74 -10.14 -8.42 -2.80
C LEU A 74 -9.70 -8.53 -1.33
N VAL A 75 -9.72 -7.41 -0.61
CA VAL A 75 -9.45 -7.39 0.85
C VAL A 75 -10.43 -8.26 1.60
N GLU A 76 -11.72 -8.20 1.26
CA GLU A 76 -12.73 -9.04 1.88
C GLU A 76 -12.47 -10.54 1.66
N LEU A 77 -12.10 -10.95 0.45
CA LEU A 77 -11.75 -12.35 0.15
C LEU A 77 -10.49 -12.82 0.88
N ILE A 78 -9.48 -11.95 1.03
CA ILE A 78 -8.28 -12.26 1.80
C ILE A 78 -8.62 -12.43 3.28
N ASN A 79 -9.44 -11.55 3.85
CA ASN A 79 -9.87 -11.67 5.25
C ASN A 79 -10.68 -12.95 5.47
N GLN A 80 -11.57 -13.31 4.53
CA GLN A 80 -12.27 -14.59 4.58
C GLN A 80 -11.30 -15.78 4.54
N LYS A 81 -10.28 -15.72 3.67
CA LYS A 81 -9.23 -16.74 3.59
C LYS A 81 -8.43 -16.83 4.89
N GLU A 82 -8.10 -15.72 5.52
CA GLU A 82 -7.39 -15.65 6.79
C GLU A 82 -8.18 -16.34 7.89
N VAL A 83 -9.46 -16.02 8.05
CA VAL A 83 -10.36 -16.66 9.04
C VAL A 83 -10.45 -18.18 8.81
N VAL A 84 -10.60 -18.62 7.56
CA VAL A 84 -10.63 -20.05 7.22
C VAL A 84 -9.29 -20.72 7.53
N GLY A 85 -8.18 -20.04 7.23
CA GLY A 85 -6.82 -20.51 7.52
C GLY A 85 -6.55 -20.66 9.01
N ASP A 86 -7.01 -19.71 9.82
CA ASP A 86 -6.90 -19.76 11.28
C ASP A 86 -7.69 -20.93 11.86
N LEU A 87 -8.92 -21.13 11.40
CA LEU A 87 -9.72 -22.28 11.80
C LEU A 87 -9.05 -23.60 11.42
N PHE A 88 -8.53 -23.70 10.20
CA PHE A 88 -7.77 -24.88 9.75
C PHE A 88 -6.56 -25.14 10.65
N ASN A 89 -5.80 -24.10 11.00
CA ASN A 89 -4.63 -24.20 11.87
C ASN A 89 -5.02 -24.64 13.30
N GLN A 90 -6.14 -24.16 13.83
CA GLN A 90 -6.66 -24.59 15.13
C GLN A 90 -7.04 -26.07 15.13
N LEU A 91 -7.75 -26.55 14.10
CA LEU A 91 -8.13 -27.97 13.98
C LEU A 91 -6.90 -28.87 13.79
N ARG A 92 -5.94 -28.44 12.96
CA ARG A 92 -4.66 -29.14 12.78
C ARG A 92 -3.88 -29.25 14.09
N LEU A 93 -3.83 -28.17 14.87
CA LEU A 93 -3.18 -28.16 16.18
C LEU A 93 -3.90 -29.08 17.18
N ALA A 94 -5.25 -29.09 17.17
CA ALA A 94 -6.04 -29.98 18.02
C ALA A 94 -5.75 -31.46 17.71
N SER A 95 -5.73 -31.84 16.43
CA SER A 95 -5.37 -33.19 15.97
C SER A 95 -3.97 -33.60 16.48
N GLN A 96 -2.96 -32.75 16.29
CA GLN A 96 -1.60 -33.03 16.74
C GLN A 96 -1.45 -33.18 18.25
N ARG A 97 -2.22 -32.43 19.04
CA ARG A 97 -2.21 -32.53 20.50
C ARG A 97 -2.82 -33.85 20.96
N ARG A 98 -3.92 -34.27 20.34
CA ARG A 98 -4.59 -35.55 20.61
C ARG A 98 -3.68 -36.75 20.34
N THR A 99 -2.95 -36.75 19.21
CA THR A 99 -1.97 -37.81 18.90
C THR A 99 -0.89 -37.93 19.98
N LYS A 100 -0.57 -36.84 20.69
CA LYS A 100 0.41 -36.80 21.79
C LYS A 100 -0.22 -36.98 23.18
N GLY A 101 -1.50 -37.35 23.26
CA GLY A 101 -2.22 -37.54 24.53
C GLY A 101 -2.50 -36.25 25.30
N ARG A 102 -2.47 -35.09 24.65
CA ARG A 102 -2.79 -33.79 25.25
C ARG A 102 -4.17 -33.31 24.82
N PRO A 103 -4.96 -32.66 25.70
CA PRO A 103 -6.24 -32.10 25.31
C PRO A 103 -6.07 -30.98 24.27
N ALA A 104 -7.10 -30.80 23.45
CA ALA A 104 -7.19 -29.67 22.53
C ALA A 104 -7.33 -28.35 23.32
N GLN A 105 -7.07 -27.23 22.65
CA GLN A 105 -7.17 -25.91 23.29
C GLN A 105 -8.62 -25.54 23.64
N THR A 106 -9.58 -26.00 22.83
CA THR A 106 -11.01 -25.68 22.99
C THR A 106 -11.79 -26.94 23.32
N LEU A 107 -12.77 -26.85 24.22
CA LEU A 107 -13.62 -27.98 24.63
C LEU A 107 -14.38 -28.60 23.45
N ALA A 108 -14.88 -27.77 22.53
CA ALA A 108 -15.52 -28.24 21.29
C ALA A 108 -14.56 -29.12 20.45
N ALA A 109 -13.30 -28.69 20.33
CA ALA A 109 -12.25 -29.44 19.64
C ALA A 109 -11.70 -30.63 20.45
N THR A 110 -12.09 -30.80 21.71
CA THR A 110 -11.78 -32.00 22.52
C THR A 110 -12.85 -33.07 22.32
N ASN A 111 -14.11 -32.69 22.13
CA ASN A 111 -15.24 -33.61 22.04
C ASN A 111 -15.56 -34.12 20.62
N LEU A 112 -14.98 -33.53 19.57
CA LEU A 112 -15.18 -33.96 18.17
C LEU A 112 -14.56 -35.32 17.89
N ASP A 113 -15.18 -36.13 17.03
CA ASP A 113 -14.59 -37.36 16.56
C ASP A 113 -13.39 -37.10 15.60
N ASP A 114 -12.43 -38.02 15.55
CA ASP A 114 -11.24 -37.87 14.71
C ASP A 114 -11.56 -37.94 13.22
N GLN A 115 -12.60 -38.69 12.83
CA GLN A 115 -13.07 -38.74 11.44
C GLN A 115 -13.73 -37.40 11.04
N GLU A 116 -14.61 -36.86 11.88
CA GLU A 116 -15.25 -35.56 11.67
C GLU A 116 -14.23 -34.42 11.59
N LEU A 117 -13.17 -34.50 12.39
CA LEU A 117 -12.06 -33.54 12.37
C LEU A 117 -11.31 -33.59 11.04
N SER A 118 -11.01 -34.79 10.55
CA SER A 118 -10.34 -35.00 9.25
C SER A 118 -11.19 -34.48 8.09
N GLU A 119 -12.48 -34.79 8.08
CA GLU A 119 -13.42 -34.32 7.06
C GLU A 119 -13.56 -32.79 7.08
N SER A 120 -13.62 -32.18 8.26
CA SER A 120 -13.68 -30.73 8.42
C SER A 120 -12.42 -30.06 7.89
N MET A 121 -11.23 -30.61 8.18
CA MET A 121 -9.96 -30.12 7.63
C MET A 121 -9.92 -30.22 6.11
N GLN A 122 -10.40 -31.32 5.52
CA GLN A 122 -10.48 -31.48 4.06
C GLN A 122 -11.42 -30.45 3.42
N LYS A 123 -12.61 -30.23 4.02
CA LYS A 123 -13.56 -29.23 3.55
C LYS A 123 -12.95 -27.82 3.57
N LEU A 124 -12.27 -27.45 4.66
CA LEU A 124 -11.60 -26.14 4.77
C LEU A 124 -10.49 -25.97 3.74
N LEU A 125 -9.71 -27.02 3.47
CA LEU A 125 -8.66 -26.98 2.44
C LEU A 125 -9.24 -26.71 1.05
N ILE A 126 -10.35 -27.35 0.70
CA ILE A 126 -11.05 -27.11 -0.58
C ILE A 126 -11.56 -25.67 -0.66
N VAL A 127 -12.12 -25.14 0.44
CA VAL A 127 -12.58 -23.74 0.50
C VAL A 127 -11.41 -22.77 0.31
N MET A 128 -10.29 -22.99 1.00
CA MET A 128 -9.09 -22.17 0.83
C MET A 128 -8.59 -22.18 -0.63
N GLN A 129 -8.55 -23.35 -1.26
CA GLN A 129 -8.12 -23.48 -2.65
C GLN A 129 -9.05 -22.73 -3.62
N ARG A 130 -10.37 -22.78 -3.39
CA ARG A 130 -11.35 -22.02 -4.17
C ARG A 130 -11.20 -20.51 -3.99
N LEU A 131 -10.95 -20.06 -2.76
CA LEU A 131 -10.65 -18.66 -2.49
C LEU A 131 -9.38 -18.22 -3.22
N ASP A 132 -8.33 -19.03 -3.22
CA ASP A 132 -7.09 -18.73 -3.94
C ASP A 132 -7.27 -18.65 -5.45
N GLN A 133 -8.07 -19.54 -6.03
CA GLN A 133 -8.44 -19.49 -7.45
C GLN A 133 -9.20 -18.21 -7.82
N LYS A 134 -9.90 -17.60 -6.87
CA LYS A 134 -10.61 -16.33 -7.06
C LYS A 134 -9.70 -15.12 -6.82
N ILE A 135 -8.85 -15.16 -5.79
CA ILE A 135 -7.99 -14.04 -5.40
C ILE A 135 -6.89 -13.79 -6.44
N ALA A 136 -6.26 -14.85 -6.97
CA ALA A 136 -5.15 -14.73 -7.92
C ALA A 136 -5.50 -13.89 -9.17
N PRO A 137 -6.57 -14.18 -9.94
CA PRO A 137 -6.92 -13.39 -11.13
C PRO A 137 -7.38 -11.97 -10.77
N MET A 138 -8.05 -11.79 -9.63
CA MET A 138 -8.45 -10.45 -9.16
C MET A 138 -7.23 -9.58 -8.83
N LEU A 139 -6.19 -10.17 -8.25
CA LEU A 139 -4.95 -9.45 -7.93
C LEU A 139 -4.19 -9.04 -9.19
N GLU A 140 -4.14 -9.90 -10.20
CA GLU A 140 -3.54 -9.58 -11.51
C GLU A 140 -4.30 -8.44 -12.18
N ALA A 141 -5.63 -8.51 -12.21
CA ALA A 141 -6.48 -7.49 -12.82
C ALA A 141 -6.43 -6.12 -12.11
N ASP A 142 -6.21 -6.04 -10.78
CA ASP A 142 -6.01 -4.75 -10.09
C ASP A 142 -4.76 -4.02 -10.60
N GLY A 143 -3.67 -4.75 -10.89
CA GLY A 143 -2.41 -4.19 -11.37
C GLY A 143 -2.49 -3.62 -12.79
N GLU A 144 -3.35 -4.17 -13.64
CA GLU A 144 -3.43 -3.79 -15.06
C GLU A 144 -4.01 -2.39 -15.30
N LEU A 145 -4.76 -1.82 -14.34
CA LEU A 145 -5.42 -0.52 -14.48
C LEU A 145 -4.45 0.65 -14.74
N PHE A 146 -3.22 0.56 -14.25
CA PHE A 146 -2.19 1.59 -14.49
C PHE A 146 -1.18 1.14 -15.54
N ASN A 147 -0.57 -0.04 -15.35
CA ASN A 147 0.40 -0.58 -16.27
C ASN A 147 0.43 -2.10 -16.19
N LYS A 148 0.19 -2.78 -17.31
CA LYS A 148 0.17 -4.26 -17.39
C LYS A 148 1.47 -4.94 -16.98
N ARG A 149 2.62 -4.29 -17.11
CA ARG A 149 3.93 -4.89 -16.82
C ARG A 149 4.41 -4.66 -15.39
N TRP A 150 4.12 -3.48 -14.85
CA TRP A 150 4.73 -3.01 -13.60
C TRP A 150 3.72 -2.70 -12.49
N GLY A 151 2.43 -2.69 -12.79
CA GLY A 151 1.39 -2.29 -11.84
C GLY A 151 1.52 -0.82 -11.43
N PHE A 152 1.10 -0.50 -10.21
CA PHE A 152 1.11 0.86 -9.68
C PHE A 152 2.50 1.32 -9.24
N LEU A 153 2.86 2.57 -9.55
CA LEU A 153 4.11 3.17 -9.06
C LEU A 153 4.14 3.41 -7.54
N SER A 154 2.99 3.51 -6.85
CA SER A 154 2.94 3.70 -5.38
C SER A 154 3.08 2.41 -4.58
N ARG A 155 2.78 1.25 -5.17
CA ARG A 155 2.59 0.00 -4.44
C ARG A 155 3.38 -1.13 -5.08
N ALA A 156 3.84 -2.06 -4.24
CA ALA A 156 4.44 -3.31 -4.69
C ALA A 156 3.58 -4.46 -4.15
N GLY A 157 2.54 -4.85 -4.89
CA GLY A 157 1.50 -5.77 -4.41
C GLY A 157 0.35 -5.04 -3.71
N LEU A 158 -0.39 -5.75 -2.85
CA LEU A 158 -1.64 -5.26 -2.27
C LEU A 158 -1.45 -4.35 -1.06
N TRP A 159 -0.55 -4.72 -0.14
CA TRP A 159 -0.39 -4.04 1.16
C TRP A 159 0.86 -3.18 1.26
N ASP A 160 1.83 -3.42 0.37
CA ASP A 160 3.14 -2.80 0.46
C ASP A 160 3.29 -1.55 -0.41
N LYS A 161 4.01 -0.57 0.16
CA LYS A 161 4.51 0.60 -0.56
C LYS A 161 5.64 0.20 -1.52
N SER A 162 5.66 0.76 -2.72
CA SER A 162 6.77 0.58 -3.65
C SER A 162 8.05 1.22 -3.11
N HIS A 163 9.18 0.82 -3.68
CA HIS A 163 10.47 1.41 -3.31
C HIS A 163 10.54 2.92 -3.62
N LEU A 164 9.91 3.35 -4.71
CA LEU A 164 9.75 4.77 -5.06
C LEU A 164 8.91 5.50 -4.02
N MET A 165 7.78 4.93 -3.59
CA MET A 165 6.92 5.56 -2.60
C MET A 165 7.65 5.72 -1.25
N ARG A 166 8.45 4.73 -0.85
CA ARG A 166 9.31 4.83 0.34
C ARG A 166 10.37 5.94 0.21
N GLN A 167 10.91 6.18 -0.98
CA GLN A 167 11.83 7.29 -1.22
C GLN A 167 11.11 8.64 -1.13
N ILE A 168 9.93 8.77 -1.75
CA ILE A 168 9.12 9.99 -1.68
C ILE A 168 8.79 10.31 -0.22
N GLU A 169 8.32 9.32 0.54
CA GLU A 169 7.99 9.47 1.97
C GLU A 169 9.20 9.86 2.83
N LYS A 170 10.40 9.40 2.47
CA LYS A 170 11.63 9.73 3.20
C LYS A 170 12.16 11.13 2.89
N TYR A 171 12.03 11.59 1.64
CA TYR A 171 12.72 12.78 1.16
C TYR A 171 11.82 13.98 0.89
N ALA A 172 10.51 13.80 0.74
CA ALA A 172 9.58 14.88 0.47
C ALA A 172 8.70 15.12 1.70
N ASP A 173 8.73 16.36 2.21
CA ASP A 173 7.80 16.80 3.25
C ASP A 173 6.40 16.96 2.67
N ILE A 174 6.32 17.38 1.40
CA ILE A 174 5.06 17.54 0.66
C ILE A 174 5.20 16.91 -0.73
N TYR A 175 4.25 16.04 -1.08
CA TYR A 175 4.15 15.39 -2.39
C TYR A 175 2.87 15.84 -3.10
N THR A 176 3.00 16.40 -4.30
CA THR A 176 1.87 16.92 -5.07
C THR A 176 2.10 16.75 -6.58
N SER A 177 1.07 16.93 -7.42
CA SER A 177 1.24 16.80 -8.86
C SER A 177 1.96 17.98 -9.51
N ARG A 178 1.69 19.20 -9.03
CA ARG A 178 2.22 20.46 -9.58
C ARG A 178 2.45 21.48 -8.48
N VAL A 179 3.44 22.36 -8.66
CA VAL A 179 3.70 23.49 -7.73
C VAL A 179 2.51 24.46 -7.69
N SER A 180 1.78 24.59 -8.81
CA SER A 180 0.57 25.43 -8.86
C SER A 180 -0.49 25.02 -7.84
N ASN A 181 -0.47 23.78 -7.34
CA ASN A 181 -1.43 23.32 -6.34
C ASN A 181 -1.30 24.09 -5.01
N PHE A 182 -0.14 24.72 -4.74
CA PHE A 182 0.04 25.59 -3.57
C PHE A 182 -0.75 26.90 -3.66
N LEU A 183 -1.16 27.33 -4.86
CA LEU A 183 -2.00 28.53 -5.04
C LEU A 183 -3.41 28.35 -4.47
N HIS A 184 -3.83 27.11 -4.21
CA HIS A 184 -5.11 26.81 -3.55
C HIS A 184 -5.04 26.97 -2.03
N TYR A 185 -3.85 27.20 -1.46
CA TYR A 185 -3.64 27.35 -0.02
C TYR A 185 -3.19 28.77 0.32
N THR A 186 -3.47 29.19 1.55
CA THR A 186 -2.96 30.47 2.04
C THR A 186 -1.44 30.36 2.29
N PRO A 187 -0.65 31.44 2.13
CA PRO A 187 0.77 31.44 2.46
C PRO A 187 1.09 31.14 3.93
N PHE A 188 0.08 31.18 4.81
CA PHE A 188 0.19 30.88 6.24
C PHE A 188 -0.32 29.48 6.61
N MET A 189 -0.63 28.64 5.61
CA MET A 189 -1.15 27.30 5.81
C MET A 189 -0.15 26.42 6.55
N TYR A 190 -0.66 25.69 7.55
CA TYR A 190 0.13 24.75 8.34
C TYR A 190 -0.22 23.31 7.94
N PHE A 191 0.68 22.66 7.19
CA PHE A 191 0.49 21.28 6.74
C PHE A 191 0.77 20.29 7.87
N ARG A 192 -0.14 19.32 8.04
CA ARG A 192 -0.03 18.24 9.03
C ARG A 192 0.01 16.90 8.32
N SER A 193 0.94 16.03 8.72
CA SER A 193 0.94 14.64 8.28
C SER A 193 -0.13 13.84 9.03
N GLN A 194 -0.70 12.84 8.38
CA GLN A 194 -1.55 11.85 9.05
C GLN A 194 -0.71 10.98 9.98
N GLU A 195 -1.33 10.50 11.06
CA GLU A 195 -0.68 9.58 11.99
C GLU A 195 -0.36 8.26 11.28
N GLN A 196 0.87 7.76 11.49
CA GLN A 196 1.29 6.46 11.00
C GLN A 196 1.05 5.42 12.09
N THR A 197 0.27 4.39 11.77
CA THR A 197 0.00 3.28 12.69
C THR A 197 1.12 2.24 12.62
N LEU A 198 1.60 1.81 13.77
CA LEU A 198 2.48 0.64 13.92
C LEU A 198 1.67 -0.65 13.97
N ALA A 199 2.32 -1.79 13.73
CA ALA A 199 1.66 -3.10 13.72
C ALA A 199 0.97 -3.45 15.06
N HIS A 200 1.46 -2.90 16.18
CA HIS A 200 0.87 -3.11 17.50
C HIS A 200 -0.16 -2.04 17.88
N ASP A 201 -0.38 -1.04 17.02
CA ASP A 201 -1.44 -0.03 17.20
C ASP A 201 -2.78 -0.61 16.71
N SER A 202 -3.15 -1.75 17.27
CA SER A 202 -4.36 -2.49 16.91
C SER A 202 -5.59 -1.86 17.56
N TYR A 203 -6.04 -0.70 17.05
CA TYR A 203 -7.40 -0.19 17.34
C TYR A 203 -8.04 0.75 16.30
N SER A 204 -7.60 0.82 15.04
CA SER A 204 -8.25 1.73 14.06
C SER A 204 -8.95 1.04 12.87
N TYR A 205 -8.62 -0.21 12.54
CA TYR A 205 -9.17 -0.84 11.32
C TYR A 205 -10.38 -1.76 11.51
N TYR A 206 -10.83 -2.00 12.75
CA TYR A 206 -12.02 -2.85 13.01
C TYR A 206 -13.31 -2.06 13.36
N CYS A 207 -13.24 -0.74 13.59
CA CYS A 207 -14.38 0.02 14.14
C CYS A 207 -14.84 1.23 13.29
N SER A 208 -14.86 1.12 11.96
CA SER A 208 -15.65 2.05 11.13
C SER A 208 -16.94 1.42 10.55
N ARG A 209 -17.22 0.15 10.86
CA ARG A 209 -18.39 -0.57 10.32
C ARG A 209 -19.42 -1.00 11.36
N PHE A 210 -19.22 -0.69 12.65
CA PHE A 210 -20.14 -1.07 13.74
C PHE A 210 -20.78 0.09 14.52
N ASN A 211 -20.62 1.34 14.08
CA ASN A 211 -21.49 2.44 14.52
C ASN A 211 -22.42 2.85 13.38
N GLY A 212 -23.51 2.09 13.22
CA GLY A 212 -24.68 2.55 12.49
C GLY A 212 -25.59 3.35 13.42
N SER A 213 -25.92 4.59 13.02
CA SER A 213 -27.28 5.18 13.01
C SER A 213 -27.24 6.71 13.18
N ALA A 214 -27.26 7.41 12.05
CA ALA A 214 -28.08 8.60 11.80
C ALA A 214 -28.05 8.80 10.27
N VAL A 215 -29.04 8.29 9.51
CA VAL A 215 -30.07 9.14 8.88
C VAL A 215 -29.58 10.58 8.66
N ASP A 216 -29.22 10.94 7.43
CA ASP A 216 -30.17 11.39 6.42
C ASP A 216 -29.55 11.39 5.01
N ASP A 217 -30.34 10.88 4.07
CA ASP A 217 -30.25 11.16 2.64
C ASP A 217 -30.60 12.63 2.40
N GLU A 218 -29.80 13.36 1.61
CA GLU A 218 -30.30 14.12 0.45
C GLU A 218 -29.13 14.81 -0.28
N VAL A 219 -28.93 14.36 -1.52
CA VAL A 219 -28.80 15.17 -2.74
C VAL A 219 -28.39 16.64 -2.54
N ASP A 220 -27.17 17.01 -2.94
CA ASP A 220 -27.04 18.07 -3.96
C ASP A 220 -25.73 17.94 -4.76
N PHE A 221 -25.92 17.98 -6.07
CA PHE A 221 -24.93 17.84 -7.11
C PHE A 221 -25.09 19.10 -7.96
N MET A 222 -24.48 20.22 -7.57
CA MET A 222 -24.07 21.35 -8.44
C MET A 222 -23.69 22.58 -7.60
N LEU A 223 -22.41 22.97 -7.67
CA LEU A 223 -21.90 24.23 -8.24
C LEU A 223 -20.37 24.27 -8.13
#